data_AF-A0AAV9ICL7-F1
#
_entry.id   AF-A0AAV9ICL7-F1
#
_cell.length_a   1.000
_cell.length_b   1.000
_cell.length_c   1.000
_cell.angle_alpha   90.00
_cell.angle_beta   90.00
_cell.angle_gamma   90.00
#
_symmetry.space_group_name_H-M   'P 1'
#
loop_
_entity.id
_entity.type
_entity.pdbx_description
1 polymer ?
#
loop_
_entity_poly.entity_id
_entity_poly.type
_entity_poly.pdbx_seq_one_letter_code
_entity_poly.pdbx_strand_id
1 'polypeptide(L)'
;METKSVRYIALFILLCTSILTRQHVMAACSSSTMTQIQNLFVQNFTQNRALATLCLRGAFHDCWNGCNGALLLPDEINRSENVGLAPLKTFLDPFLSQFSCVSVADLINSCAVTAVKFLGGPDVPVFFGRIDTGVPDPNGLIPGPTLSVQELIAAFQPIGFDSREIVALSGAHCVGVCQGQPFCPGQNTTFGNHYYVQLLNGELQGKLQTDIDLLQDNTMRSLVQQYANDQQQFFDDFATVFGKYISRIECNQSSNGPCPLGSATSSSSSSSSSSSGVPIGSPVSFSPTQSSAPVGFTPSTFPVAFPSPGQPLQPPFVTFASSSASFFPVQQSQGFSTIIFTGP
;
A
#
# COMPACT_ATOMS: atom_id res chain seq x y z
N MET A 1 19.44 -10.76 -59.90
CA MET A 1 18.23 -10.42 -59.11
C MET A 1 18.20 -11.09 -57.73
N GLU A 2 18.99 -12.15 -57.47
CA GLU A 2 19.00 -12.89 -56.20
C GLU A 2 19.62 -12.17 -54.98
N THR A 3 20.57 -11.25 -55.17
CA THR A 3 21.33 -10.67 -54.04
C THR A 3 20.55 -9.66 -53.20
N LYS A 4 19.46 -9.09 -53.73
CA LYS A 4 18.61 -8.14 -52.99
C LYS A 4 17.64 -8.87 -52.06
N SER A 5 17.00 -9.96 -52.50
CA SER A 5 16.07 -10.74 -51.67
C SER A 5 16.72 -11.33 -50.42
N VAL A 6 17.97 -11.83 -50.54
CA VAL A 6 18.69 -12.41 -49.39
C VAL A 6 18.98 -11.35 -48.31
N ARG A 7 19.28 -10.11 -48.71
CA ARG A 7 19.50 -9.00 -47.78
C ARG A 7 18.22 -8.55 -47.07
N TYR A 8 17.08 -8.53 -47.75
CA TYR A 8 15.79 -8.21 -47.13
C TYR A 8 15.35 -9.28 -46.13
N ILE A 9 15.56 -10.56 -46.43
CA ILE A 9 15.24 -11.66 -45.51
C ILE A 9 16.14 -11.60 -44.27
N ALA A 10 17.45 -11.35 -44.43
CA ALA A 10 18.35 -11.20 -43.30
C ALA A 10 18.00 -9.99 -42.41
N LEU A 11 17.65 -8.84 -43.02
CA LEU A 11 17.17 -7.65 -42.30
C LEU A 11 15.85 -7.89 -41.57
N PHE A 12 14.91 -8.64 -42.17
CA PHE A 12 13.63 -8.97 -41.56
C PHE A 12 13.78 -9.95 -40.38
N ILE A 13 14.68 -10.93 -40.50
CA ILE A 13 15.01 -11.85 -39.40
C ILE A 13 15.71 -11.10 -38.25
N LEU A 14 16.65 -10.19 -38.55
CA LEU A 14 17.29 -9.33 -37.55
C LEU A 14 16.31 -8.34 -36.88
N LEU A 15 15.33 -7.84 -37.62
CA LEU A 15 14.25 -7.01 -37.06
C LEU A 15 13.32 -7.85 -36.17
N CYS A 16 12.96 -9.07 -36.59
CA CYS A 16 12.17 -9.99 -35.77
C CYS A 16 12.91 -10.41 -34.49
N THR A 17 14.20 -10.73 -34.55
CA THR A 17 14.95 -11.12 -33.33
C THR A 17 15.19 -9.94 -32.38
N SER A 18 15.32 -8.72 -32.90
CA SER A 18 15.42 -7.49 -32.07
C SER A 18 14.07 -7.05 -31.49
N ILE A 19 12.95 -7.32 -32.18
CA ILE A 19 11.60 -7.13 -31.64
C ILE A 19 11.28 -8.20 -30.56
N LEU A 20 11.67 -9.47 -30.78
CA LEU A 20 11.45 -10.53 -29.79
C LEU A 20 12.35 -10.42 -28.54
N THR A 21 13.50 -9.77 -28.62
CA THR A 21 14.41 -9.61 -27.45
C THR A 21 14.11 -8.38 -26.60
N ARG A 22 13.20 -7.49 -27.03
CA ARG A 22 12.89 -6.23 -26.32
C ARG A 22 11.54 -6.21 -25.60
N GLN A 23 10.88 -7.35 -25.52
CA GLN A 23 9.66 -7.53 -24.71
C GLN A 23 9.86 -8.72 -23.77
N HIS A 24 10.70 -8.53 -22.74
CA HIS A 24 10.47 -9.23 -21.49
C HIS A 24 9.19 -8.64 -20.87
N VAL A 25 8.02 -8.97 -21.43
CA VAL A 25 6.77 -8.83 -20.70
C VAL A 25 6.89 -9.85 -19.58
N MET A 26 7.22 -9.37 -18.38
CA MET A 26 7.17 -10.21 -17.18
C MET A 26 5.77 -10.83 -17.15
N ALA A 27 5.70 -12.15 -17.19
CA ALA A 27 4.42 -12.84 -17.11
C ALA A 27 3.78 -12.43 -15.79
N ALA A 28 2.57 -11.83 -15.84
CA ALA A 28 1.84 -11.42 -14.65
C ALA A 28 1.69 -12.63 -13.70
N CYS A 29 1.80 -12.39 -12.39
CA CYS A 29 1.62 -13.44 -11.42
C CYS A 29 0.24 -14.12 -11.57
N SER A 30 0.21 -15.43 -11.34
CA SER A 30 -1.05 -16.16 -11.27
C SER A 30 -1.86 -15.73 -10.05
N SER A 31 -3.18 -15.91 -10.10
CA SER A 31 -4.05 -15.61 -8.95
C SER A 31 -3.65 -16.40 -7.70
N SER A 32 -3.18 -17.64 -7.85
CA SER A 32 -2.70 -18.44 -6.70
C SER A 32 -1.42 -17.89 -6.09
N THR A 33 -0.50 -17.36 -6.90
CA THR A 33 0.69 -16.65 -6.41
C THR A 33 0.31 -15.39 -5.64
N MET A 34 -0.65 -14.61 -6.14
CA MET A 34 -1.14 -13.42 -5.41
C MET A 34 -1.79 -13.79 -4.07
N THR A 35 -2.61 -14.85 -4.03
CA THR A 35 -3.16 -15.37 -2.77
C THR A 35 -2.06 -15.84 -1.81
N GLN A 36 -1.01 -16.48 -2.32
CA GLN A 36 0.13 -16.88 -1.50
C GLN A 36 0.83 -15.66 -0.86
N ILE A 37 1.07 -14.59 -1.64
CA ILE A 37 1.65 -13.33 -1.14
C ILE A 37 0.78 -12.73 -0.03
N GLN A 38 -0.55 -12.66 -0.24
CA GLN A 38 -1.48 -12.12 0.77
C GLN A 38 -1.47 -12.93 2.06
N ASN A 39 -1.41 -14.27 1.98
CA ASN A 39 -1.30 -15.12 3.18
C ASN A 39 0.01 -14.87 3.94
N LEU A 40 1.12 -14.64 3.23
CA LEU A 40 2.39 -14.28 3.85
C LEU A 40 2.32 -12.90 4.52
N PHE A 41 1.62 -11.92 3.94
CA PHE A 41 1.36 -10.65 4.61
C PHE A 41 0.60 -10.84 5.93
N VAL A 42 -0.48 -11.63 5.94
CA VAL A 42 -1.23 -11.93 7.17
C VAL A 42 -0.34 -12.55 8.26
N GLN A 43 0.56 -13.47 7.90
CA GLN A 43 1.53 -14.04 8.83
C GLN A 43 2.46 -12.96 9.41
N ASN A 44 3.00 -12.10 8.57
CA ASN A 44 3.87 -10.99 9.00
C ASN A 44 3.12 -9.98 9.87
N PHE A 45 1.88 -9.63 9.54
CA PHE A 45 1.07 -8.69 10.31
C PHE A 45 0.69 -9.25 11.69
N THR A 46 0.56 -10.57 11.82
CA THR A 46 0.35 -11.24 13.10
C THR A 46 1.56 -11.09 14.01
N GLN A 47 2.77 -11.10 13.46
CA GLN A 47 4.02 -10.88 14.21
C GLN A 47 4.25 -9.40 14.51
N ASN A 48 3.97 -8.52 13.55
CA ASN A 48 4.13 -7.08 13.70
C ASN A 48 3.00 -6.33 12.97
N ARG A 49 2.01 -5.91 13.75
CA ARG A 49 0.81 -5.21 13.27
C ARG A 49 1.09 -3.85 12.65
N ALA A 50 2.21 -3.21 13.00
CA ALA A 50 2.60 -1.92 12.40
C ALA A 50 2.86 -2.03 10.89
N LEU A 51 3.28 -3.22 10.40
CA LEU A 51 3.47 -3.47 8.97
C LEU A 51 2.18 -3.28 8.17
N ALA A 52 1.03 -3.67 8.73
CA ALA A 52 -0.26 -3.45 8.08
C ALA A 52 -0.55 -1.96 7.88
N THR A 53 -0.29 -1.14 8.91
CA THR A 53 -0.48 0.32 8.83
C THR A 53 0.49 0.99 7.86
N LEU A 54 1.73 0.47 7.75
CA LEU A 54 2.70 0.93 6.75
C LEU A 54 2.25 0.63 5.32
N CYS A 55 1.67 -0.55 5.08
CA CYS A 55 1.16 -0.90 3.76
C CYS A 55 -0.03 -0.03 3.34
N LEU A 56 -0.95 0.26 4.25
CA LEU A 56 -2.07 1.16 3.98
C LEU A 56 -1.59 2.58 3.62
N ARG A 57 -0.66 3.14 4.41
CA ARG A 57 -0.04 4.43 4.10
C ARG A 57 0.75 4.37 2.79
N GLY A 58 1.50 3.31 2.55
CA GLY A 58 2.28 3.11 1.33
C GLY A 58 1.43 3.21 0.06
N ALA A 59 0.27 2.57 0.03
CA ALA A 59 -0.64 2.70 -1.12
C ALA A 59 -1.17 4.12 -1.30
N PHE A 60 -1.45 4.86 -0.23
CA PHE A 60 -1.84 6.28 -0.36
C PHE A 60 -0.75 7.10 -1.05
N HIS A 61 0.49 6.94 -0.59
CA HIS A 61 1.65 7.69 -1.08
C HIS A 61 2.06 7.29 -2.50
N ASP A 62 2.06 6.00 -2.85
CA ASP A 62 2.38 5.52 -4.21
C ASP A 62 1.33 5.97 -5.23
N CYS A 63 0.05 5.91 -4.87
CA CYS A 63 -1.02 6.14 -5.84
C CYS A 63 -1.36 7.63 -6.06
N TRP A 64 -0.68 8.57 -5.40
CA TRP A 64 -1.02 10.00 -5.52
C TRP A 64 -0.86 10.51 -6.96
N ASN A 65 0.24 10.16 -7.63
CA ASN A 65 0.46 10.39 -9.06
C ASN A 65 0.31 9.11 -9.89
N GLY A 66 -0.54 8.20 -9.43
CA GLY A 66 -0.82 6.92 -10.07
C GLY A 66 -0.01 5.79 -9.45
N CYS A 67 -0.67 4.67 -9.21
CA CYS A 67 -0.14 3.46 -8.62
C CYS A 67 0.84 2.78 -9.58
N ASN A 68 2.09 3.21 -9.56
CA ASN A 68 3.11 2.82 -10.53
C ASN A 68 4.42 2.39 -9.84
N GLY A 69 4.41 2.17 -8.52
CA GLY A 69 5.54 1.66 -7.77
C GLY A 69 6.67 2.69 -7.56
N ALA A 70 6.47 3.95 -7.95
CA ALA A 70 7.46 5.01 -7.79
C ALA A 70 7.86 5.20 -6.33
N LEU A 71 6.96 4.95 -5.38
CA LEU A 71 7.22 5.15 -3.95
C LEU A 71 8.49 4.45 -3.46
N LEU A 72 8.79 3.23 -3.93
CA LEU A 72 9.96 2.48 -3.46
C LEU A 72 11.27 2.85 -4.17
N LEU A 73 11.24 3.78 -5.13
CA LEU A 73 12.44 4.28 -5.76
C LEU A 73 13.29 5.08 -4.75
N PRO A 74 14.63 4.96 -4.78
CA PRO A 74 15.50 5.62 -3.81
C PRO A 74 15.30 7.14 -3.71
N ASP A 75 15.01 7.78 -4.84
CA ASP A 75 14.83 9.24 -4.92
C ASP A 75 13.45 9.71 -4.43
N GLU A 76 12.53 8.78 -4.15
CA GLU A 76 11.17 9.07 -3.70
C GLU A 76 10.93 8.67 -2.26
N ILE A 77 11.31 7.45 -1.87
CA ILE A 77 11.10 6.93 -0.51
C ILE A 77 11.80 7.78 0.56
N ASN A 78 12.88 8.48 0.20
CA ASN A 78 13.70 9.28 1.10
C ASN A 78 13.26 10.75 1.20
N ARG A 79 12.17 11.15 0.54
CA ARG A 79 11.66 12.53 0.58
C ARG A 79 10.95 12.84 1.89
N SER A 80 10.82 14.14 2.18
CA SER A 80 10.18 14.67 3.40
C SER A 80 8.74 14.20 3.58
N GLU A 81 7.97 14.15 2.49
CA GLU A 81 6.58 13.70 2.46
C GLU A 81 6.44 12.20 2.78
N ASN A 82 7.49 11.41 2.52
CA ASN A 82 7.52 9.97 2.69
C ASN A 82 8.24 9.52 3.97
N VAL A 83 8.61 10.45 4.86
CA VAL A 83 9.29 10.15 6.13
C VAL A 83 8.53 9.07 6.89
N GLY A 84 9.26 8.04 7.32
CA GLY A 84 8.72 6.87 8.02
C GLY A 84 8.24 5.73 7.12
N LEU A 85 8.28 5.85 5.79
CA LEU A 85 7.96 4.76 4.85
C LEU A 85 9.15 3.88 4.47
N ALA A 86 10.39 4.26 4.77
CA ALA A 86 11.57 3.43 4.50
C ALA A 86 11.45 1.97 5.01
N PRO A 87 10.86 1.69 6.20
CA PRO A 87 10.62 0.31 6.65
C PRO A 87 9.68 -0.50 5.75
N LEU A 88 8.76 0.14 5.01
CA LEU A 88 7.90 -0.54 4.04
C LEU A 88 8.73 -1.17 2.93
N LYS A 89 9.74 -0.44 2.42
CA LYS A 89 10.65 -0.97 1.40
C LYS A 89 11.39 -2.21 1.92
N THR A 90 11.98 -2.12 3.12
CA THR A 90 12.66 -3.25 3.76
C THR A 90 11.74 -4.46 3.94
N PHE A 91 10.45 -4.22 4.23
CA PHE A 91 9.47 -5.28 4.36
C PHE A 91 9.09 -5.94 3.02
N LEU A 92 8.97 -5.17 1.94
CA LEU A 92 8.52 -5.65 0.64
C LEU A 92 9.65 -6.21 -0.25
N ASP A 93 10.90 -5.78 -0.09
CA ASP A 93 12.05 -6.20 -0.89
C ASP A 93 12.24 -7.75 -0.97
N PRO A 94 12.07 -8.53 0.12
CA PRO A 94 12.16 -9.99 0.06
C PRO A 94 11.09 -10.63 -0.84
N PHE A 95 9.88 -10.04 -0.88
CA PHE A 95 8.81 -10.53 -1.76
C PHE A 95 9.12 -10.26 -3.22
N LEU A 96 9.67 -9.08 -3.56
CA LEU A 96 10.10 -8.76 -4.93
C LEU A 96 11.22 -9.70 -5.40
N SER A 97 12.09 -10.12 -4.47
CA SER A 97 13.15 -11.08 -4.76
C SER A 97 12.62 -12.51 -4.96
N GLN A 98 11.59 -12.88 -4.20
CA GLN A 98 10.99 -14.23 -4.24
C GLN A 98 9.97 -14.39 -5.39
N PHE A 99 9.23 -13.34 -5.72
CA PHE A 99 8.11 -13.36 -6.66
C PHE A 99 8.38 -12.36 -7.80
N SER A 100 9.34 -12.66 -8.67
CA SER A 100 9.72 -11.75 -9.75
C SER A 100 8.58 -11.39 -10.72
N CYS A 101 7.49 -12.17 -10.75
CA CYS A 101 6.31 -11.88 -11.57
C CYS A 101 5.47 -10.68 -11.09
N VAL A 102 5.67 -10.20 -9.86
CA VAL A 102 4.86 -9.12 -9.27
C VAL A 102 5.56 -7.78 -9.48
N SER A 103 4.82 -6.77 -9.93
CA SER A 103 5.32 -5.40 -9.95
C SER A 103 5.36 -4.81 -8.55
N VAL A 104 6.19 -3.78 -8.35
CA VAL A 104 6.23 -3.02 -7.08
C VAL A 104 4.86 -2.44 -6.78
N ALA A 105 4.21 -1.84 -7.79
CA ALA A 105 2.88 -1.26 -7.67
C ALA A 105 1.82 -2.29 -7.22
N ASP A 106 1.80 -3.48 -7.82
CA ASP A 106 0.86 -4.54 -7.42
C ASP A 106 1.15 -5.08 -6.02
N LEU A 107 2.42 -5.15 -5.63
CA LEU A 107 2.81 -5.61 -4.30
C LEU A 107 2.36 -4.62 -3.21
N ILE A 108 2.55 -3.32 -3.41
CA ILE A 108 2.08 -2.26 -2.50
C ILE A 108 0.56 -2.34 -2.33
N ASN A 109 -0.18 -2.40 -3.44
CA ASN A 109 -1.65 -2.41 -3.42
C ASN A 109 -2.22 -3.71 -2.85
N SER A 110 -1.60 -4.85 -3.15
CA SER A 110 -1.93 -6.14 -2.52
C SER A 110 -1.70 -6.09 -1.00
N CYS A 111 -0.60 -5.47 -0.56
CA CYS A 111 -0.32 -5.32 0.87
C CYS A 111 -1.36 -4.44 1.57
N ALA A 112 -1.76 -3.33 0.95
CA ALA A 112 -2.72 -2.40 1.53
C ALA A 112 -4.12 -3.01 1.71
N VAL A 113 -4.67 -3.67 0.68
CA VAL A 113 -6.00 -4.31 0.82
C VAL A 113 -5.98 -5.47 1.80
N THR A 114 -4.87 -6.22 1.87
CA THR A 114 -4.67 -7.26 2.88
C THR A 114 -4.60 -6.66 4.28
N ALA A 115 -3.95 -5.51 4.44
CA ALA A 115 -3.86 -4.80 5.70
C ALA A 115 -5.22 -4.31 6.19
N VAL A 116 -6.03 -3.71 5.33
CA VAL A 116 -7.41 -3.27 5.69
C VAL A 116 -8.21 -4.44 6.23
N LYS A 117 -8.24 -5.57 5.49
CA LYS A 117 -8.96 -6.77 5.92
C LYS A 117 -8.41 -7.36 7.23
N PHE A 118 -7.08 -7.46 7.35
CA PHE A 118 -6.42 -7.98 8.56
C PHE A 118 -6.72 -7.13 9.80
N LEU A 119 -6.85 -5.82 9.64
CA LEU A 119 -7.16 -4.88 10.72
C LEU A 119 -8.66 -4.86 11.08
N GLY A 120 -9.50 -5.63 10.38
CA GLY A 120 -10.94 -5.74 10.65
C GLY A 120 -11.82 -4.81 9.79
N GLY A 121 -11.24 -4.18 8.77
CA GLY A 121 -11.94 -3.32 7.83
C GLY A 121 -12.66 -4.10 6.72
N PRO A 122 -13.25 -3.38 5.75
CA PRO A 122 -13.99 -3.98 4.65
C PRO A 122 -13.10 -4.69 3.63
N ASP A 123 -13.73 -5.52 2.80
CA ASP A 123 -13.11 -6.07 1.61
C ASP A 123 -13.01 -5.00 0.51
N VAL A 124 -11.77 -4.66 0.14
CA VAL A 124 -11.48 -3.68 -0.91
C VAL A 124 -11.14 -4.41 -2.21
N PRO A 125 -11.87 -4.17 -3.32
CA PRO A 125 -11.51 -4.73 -4.62
C PRO A 125 -10.14 -4.23 -5.08
N VAL A 126 -9.31 -5.15 -5.58
CA VAL A 126 -8.01 -4.83 -6.18
C VAL A 126 -7.85 -5.54 -7.52
N PHE A 127 -7.31 -4.82 -8.49
CA PHE A 127 -6.88 -5.34 -9.78
C PHE A 127 -5.36 -5.48 -9.79
N PHE A 128 -4.82 -6.41 -10.56
CA PHE A 128 -3.38 -6.60 -10.74
C PHE A 128 -3.01 -6.51 -12.22
N GLY A 129 -1.72 -6.34 -12.50
CA GLY A 129 -1.15 -6.08 -13.82
C GLY A 129 -0.58 -4.66 -13.97
N ARG A 130 -0.30 -3.95 -12.87
CA ARG A 130 0.31 -2.62 -12.93
C ARG A 130 1.76 -2.71 -13.43
N ILE A 131 2.18 -1.68 -14.16
CA ILE A 131 3.53 -1.57 -14.72
C ILE A 131 4.31 -0.54 -13.91
N ASP A 132 5.51 -0.89 -13.48
CA ASP A 132 6.35 0.02 -12.69
C ASP A 132 6.98 1.13 -13.57
N THR A 133 6.93 2.38 -13.12
CA THR A 133 7.39 3.55 -13.90
C THR A 133 8.93 3.68 -13.96
N GLY A 134 9.66 3.18 -12.95
CA GLY A 134 11.12 3.33 -12.84
C GLY A 134 11.62 4.78 -12.72
N VAL A 135 10.71 5.75 -12.76
CA VAL A 135 10.93 7.19 -12.65
C VAL A 135 10.20 7.70 -11.41
N PRO A 136 10.86 8.43 -10.50
CA PRO A 136 10.19 8.96 -9.32
C PRO A 136 9.20 10.06 -9.71
N ASP A 137 8.15 10.22 -8.92
CA ASP A 137 7.15 11.25 -9.09
C ASP A 137 7.73 12.66 -8.94
N PRO A 138 7.10 13.70 -9.52
CA PRO A 138 7.45 15.08 -9.22
C PRO A 138 7.38 15.40 -7.71
N ASN A 139 8.28 16.24 -7.23
CA ASN A 139 8.32 16.63 -5.81
C ASN A 139 7.06 17.42 -5.41
N GLY A 140 6.61 17.24 -4.16
CA GLY A 140 5.60 18.13 -3.56
C GLY A 140 4.17 17.95 -4.08
N LEU A 141 3.86 16.80 -4.70
CA LEU A 141 2.50 16.52 -5.18
C LEU A 141 1.54 16.13 -4.05
N ILE A 142 2.01 15.41 -3.03
CA ILE A 142 1.17 14.89 -1.94
C ILE A 142 0.70 16.04 -1.03
N PRO A 143 -0.59 16.12 -0.67
CA PRO A 143 -1.11 17.17 0.20
C PRO A 143 -0.43 17.14 1.56
N GLY A 144 -0.02 18.31 2.04
CA GLY A 144 0.59 18.44 3.36
C GLY A 144 -0.40 18.21 4.51
N PRO A 145 0.09 17.85 5.71
CA PRO A 145 -0.75 17.55 6.88
C PRO A 145 -1.39 18.79 7.53
N THR A 146 -1.03 19.99 7.07
CA THR A 146 -1.44 21.28 7.63
C THR A 146 -2.33 22.10 6.69
N LEU A 147 -2.79 21.51 5.58
CA LEU A 147 -3.71 22.19 4.67
C LEU A 147 -5.02 22.51 5.37
N SER A 148 -5.60 23.66 5.04
CA SER A 148 -7.00 23.95 5.35
C SER A 148 -7.93 22.99 4.60
N VAL A 149 -9.18 22.86 5.06
CA VAL A 149 -10.17 22.00 4.37
C VAL A 149 -10.41 22.42 2.92
N GLN A 150 -10.37 23.72 2.61
CA GLN A 150 -10.52 24.20 1.22
C GLN A 150 -9.31 23.84 0.35
N GLU A 151 -8.10 23.92 0.87
CA GLU A 151 -6.89 23.49 0.16
C GLU A 151 -6.86 21.97 -0.03
N LEU A 152 -7.31 21.20 0.97
CA LEU A 152 -7.46 19.76 0.86
C LEU A 152 -8.44 19.38 -0.25
N ILE A 153 -9.62 20.01 -0.28
CA ILE A 153 -10.60 19.82 -1.36
C ILE A 153 -9.97 20.17 -2.73
N ALA A 154 -9.27 21.31 -2.81
CA ALA A 154 -8.61 21.74 -4.04
C ALA A 154 -7.53 20.76 -4.51
N ALA A 155 -6.82 20.08 -3.60
CA ALA A 155 -5.80 19.09 -3.95
C ALA A 155 -6.40 17.79 -4.49
N PHE A 156 -7.58 17.37 -3.99
CA PHE A 156 -8.27 16.16 -4.43
C PHE A 156 -9.13 16.37 -5.70
N GLN A 157 -9.54 17.60 -5.99
CA GLN A 157 -10.37 17.92 -7.15
C GLN A 157 -9.74 17.49 -8.49
N PRO A 158 -8.45 17.75 -8.80
CA PRO A 158 -7.82 17.34 -10.04
C PRO A 158 -7.78 15.82 -10.24
N ILE A 159 -7.74 15.05 -9.15
CA ILE A 159 -7.74 13.58 -9.20
C ILE A 159 -9.16 12.98 -9.19
N GLY A 160 -10.19 13.83 -9.22
CA GLY A 160 -11.59 13.44 -9.37
C GLY A 160 -12.24 12.92 -8.10
N PHE A 161 -11.82 13.43 -6.93
CA PHE A 161 -12.35 13.04 -5.62
C PHE A 161 -13.20 14.16 -5.01
N ASP A 162 -14.41 13.82 -4.55
CA ASP A 162 -15.31 14.76 -3.90
C ASP A 162 -15.19 14.75 -2.35
N SER A 163 -15.97 15.58 -1.66
CA SER A 163 -15.94 15.69 -0.21
C SER A 163 -16.29 14.39 0.53
N ARG A 164 -17.21 13.56 0.02
CA ARG A 164 -17.51 12.25 0.63
C ARG A 164 -16.32 11.32 0.52
N GLU A 165 -15.69 11.32 -0.64
CA GLU A 165 -14.53 10.48 -0.91
C GLU A 165 -13.30 10.88 -0.09
N ILE A 166 -13.06 12.19 0.09
CA ILE A 166 -12.01 12.71 0.97
C ILE A 166 -12.27 12.27 2.42
N VAL A 167 -13.49 12.45 2.93
CA VAL A 167 -13.83 12.07 4.32
C VAL A 167 -13.69 10.57 4.50
N ALA A 168 -14.16 9.75 3.54
CA ALA A 168 -14.00 8.30 3.59
C ALA A 168 -12.53 7.88 3.64
N LEU A 169 -11.67 8.39 2.74
CA LEU A 169 -10.24 8.07 2.74
C LEU A 169 -9.53 8.51 4.02
N SER A 170 -9.92 9.66 4.58
CA SER A 170 -9.37 10.17 5.85
C SER A 170 -9.61 9.19 7.01
N GLY A 171 -10.67 8.37 6.93
CA GLY A 171 -10.94 7.28 7.88
C GLY A 171 -9.83 6.23 8.00
N ALA A 172 -8.88 6.16 7.06
CA ALA A 172 -7.68 5.34 7.20
C ALA A 172 -6.83 5.74 8.43
N HIS A 173 -6.94 6.99 8.90
CA HIS A 173 -6.35 7.46 10.14
C HIS A 173 -7.04 6.89 11.40
N CYS A 174 -7.91 5.89 11.28
CA CYS A 174 -8.37 5.11 12.45
C CYS A 174 -7.28 4.19 13.03
N VAL A 175 -6.22 3.91 12.26
CA VAL A 175 -5.08 3.06 12.63
C VAL A 175 -3.74 3.78 12.43
N GLY A 176 -2.69 3.22 13.03
CA GLY A 176 -1.33 3.72 12.83
C GLY A 176 -0.92 4.83 13.81
N VAL A 177 0.20 5.45 13.50
CA VAL A 177 0.84 6.46 14.36
C VAL A 177 1.38 7.63 13.52
N CYS A 178 1.33 8.83 14.08
CA CYS A 178 1.98 10.03 13.57
C CYS A 178 2.94 10.56 14.64
N GLN A 179 4.23 10.70 14.32
CA GLN A 179 5.26 11.18 15.25
C GLN A 179 5.28 10.45 16.62
N GLY A 180 5.08 9.13 16.59
CA GLY A 180 5.03 8.29 17.80
C GLY A 180 3.71 8.35 18.58
N GLN A 181 2.76 9.18 18.15
CA GLN A 181 1.42 9.24 18.73
C GLN A 181 0.45 8.40 17.90
N PRO A 182 -0.31 7.47 18.50
CA PRO A 182 -1.43 6.82 17.84
C PRO A 182 -2.42 7.85 17.27
N PHE A 183 -2.89 7.65 16.04
CA PHE A 183 -3.97 8.49 15.51
C PHE A 183 -5.23 8.36 16.36
N CYS A 184 -5.56 7.14 16.81
CA CYS A 184 -6.68 6.87 17.70
C CYS A 184 -6.20 6.16 18.98
N PRO A 185 -5.77 6.90 20.01
CA PRO A 185 -5.34 6.31 21.29
C PRO A 185 -6.36 5.32 21.83
N GLY A 186 -5.89 4.13 22.26
CA GLY A 186 -6.72 3.04 22.77
C GLY A 186 -7.39 2.15 21.71
N GLN A 187 -7.43 2.55 20.43
CA GLN A 187 -8.10 1.81 19.35
C GLN A 187 -7.34 1.82 18.01
N ASN A 188 -6.06 2.22 17.98
CA ASN A 188 -5.25 2.40 16.76
C ASN A 188 -4.79 1.11 16.05
N THR A 189 -5.26 -0.05 16.50
CA THR A 189 -4.89 -1.36 15.95
C THR A 189 -6.06 -2.07 15.26
N THR A 190 -7.26 -1.49 15.30
CA THR A 190 -8.45 -2.02 14.63
C THR A 190 -8.93 -0.98 13.63
N PHE A 191 -9.31 -1.41 12.44
CA PHE A 191 -9.92 -0.54 11.44
C PHE A 191 -11.40 -0.36 11.77
N GLY A 192 -11.87 0.87 11.89
CA GLY A 192 -13.21 1.16 12.43
C GLY A 192 -13.58 2.63 12.35
N ASN A 193 -14.82 2.93 12.73
CA ASN A 193 -15.34 4.30 12.68
C ASN A 193 -14.99 5.17 13.90
N HIS A 194 -14.23 4.64 14.86
CA HIS A 194 -13.80 5.35 16.06
C HIS A 194 -12.97 6.60 15.76
N TYR A 195 -12.32 6.67 14.60
CA TYR A 195 -11.72 7.91 14.08
C TYR A 195 -12.73 9.06 14.07
N TYR A 196 -13.91 8.84 13.51
CA TYR A 196 -14.95 9.86 13.41
C TYR A 196 -15.59 10.17 14.77
N VAL A 197 -15.81 9.14 15.60
CA VAL A 197 -16.32 9.30 16.97
C VAL A 197 -15.38 10.19 17.79
N GLN A 198 -14.08 9.92 17.74
CA GLN A 198 -13.07 10.70 18.45
C GLN A 198 -12.98 12.15 17.97
N LEU A 199 -13.06 12.38 16.65
CA LEU A 199 -13.12 13.74 16.11
C LEU A 199 -14.30 14.54 16.67
N LEU A 200 -15.49 13.94 16.72
CA LEU A 200 -16.70 14.59 17.25
C LEU A 200 -16.64 14.81 18.76
N ASN A 201 -15.95 13.94 19.51
CA ASN A 201 -15.74 14.07 20.94
C ASN A 201 -14.64 15.08 21.32
N GLY A 202 -13.89 15.60 20.35
CA GLY A 202 -12.74 16.48 20.61
C GLY A 202 -11.49 15.73 21.10
N GLU A 203 -11.39 14.42 20.83
CA GLU A 203 -10.23 13.58 21.13
C GLU A 203 -9.18 13.71 20.01
N LEU A 204 -8.49 14.85 20.00
CA LEU A 204 -7.63 15.28 18.89
C LEU A 204 -6.17 14.80 18.98
N GLN A 205 -5.80 14.04 20.02
CA GLN A 205 -4.43 13.55 20.18
C GLN A 205 -4.04 12.67 18.99
N GLY A 206 -2.91 13.01 18.35
CA GLY A 206 -2.38 12.28 17.19
C GLY A 206 -3.08 12.59 15.85
N LYS A 207 -4.16 13.38 15.84
CA LYS A 207 -4.84 13.82 14.63
C LYS A 207 -4.03 14.92 13.93
N LEU A 208 -4.09 14.95 12.60
CA LEU A 208 -3.52 16.02 11.78
C LEU A 208 -4.47 17.23 11.75
N GLN A 209 -3.95 18.40 11.36
CA GLN A 209 -4.81 19.57 11.16
C GLN A 209 -5.86 19.30 10.09
N THR A 210 -5.49 18.61 9.01
CA THR A 210 -6.42 18.18 7.95
C THR A 210 -7.56 17.31 8.45
N ASP A 211 -7.33 16.48 9.49
CA ASP A 211 -8.37 15.63 10.09
C ASP A 211 -9.36 16.48 10.91
N ILE A 212 -8.83 17.44 11.67
CA ILE A 212 -9.60 18.37 12.50
C ILE A 212 -10.45 19.29 11.62
N ASP A 213 -9.87 19.74 10.50
CA ASP A 213 -10.49 20.70 9.59
C ASP A 213 -11.66 20.11 8.79
N LEU A 214 -11.81 18.79 8.73
CA LEU A 214 -13.02 18.14 8.21
C LEU A 214 -14.30 18.64 8.93
N LEU A 215 -14.18 19.03 10.20
CA LEU A 215 -15.31 19.57 10.97
C LEU A 215 -15.63 21.03 10.61
N GLN A 216 -14.73 21.77 9.97
CA GLN A 216 -14.94 23.19 9.64
C GLN A 216 -15.84 23.39 8.42
N ASP A 217 -15.91 22.39 7.53
CA ASP A 217 -16.85 22.38 6.41
C ASP A 217 -18.16 21.68 6.78
N ASN A 218 -19.31 22.31 6.51
CA ASN A 218 -20.62 21.78 6.93
C ASN A 218 -20.95 20.44 6.24
N THR A 219 -20.54 20.27 4.98
CA THR A 219 -20.80 19.04 4.23
C THR A 219 -19.93 17.91 4.76
N MET A 220 -18.63 18.14 4.93
CA MET A 220 -17.71 17.15 5.51
C MET A 220 -18.05 16.81 6.96
N ARG A 221 -18.43 17.79 7.78
CA ARG A 221 -18.90 17.55 9.15
C ARG A 221 -20.12 16.63 9.19
N SER A 222 -21.07 16.82 8.26
CA SER A 222 -22.25 15.95 8.16
C SER A 222 -21.87 14.51 7.80
N LEU A 223 -20.86 14.33 6.94
CA LEU A 223 -20.31 13.03 6.58
C LEU A 223 -19.57 12.37 7.76
N VAL A 224 -18.78 13.13 8.51
CA VAL A 224 -18.14 12.66 9.75
C VAL A 224 -19.19 12.18 10.75
N GLN A 225 -20.28 12.93 10.94
CA GLN A 225 -21.42 12.52 11.77
C GLN A 225 -22.07 11.23 11.26
N GLN A 226 -22.25 11.11 9.94
CA GLN A 226 -22.82 9.91 9.33
C GLN A 226 -21.96 8.67 9.63
N TYR A 227 -20.65 8.74 9.37
CA TYR A 227 -19.75 7.61 9.60
C TYR A 227 -19.54 7.29 11.08
N ALA A 228 -19.57 8.29 11.97
CA ALA A 228 -19.53 8.05 13.41
C ALA A 228 -20.75 7.26 13.92
N ASN A 229 -21.93 7.47 13.30
CA ASN A 229 -23.16 6.78 13.66
C ASN A 229 -23.35 5.43 12.95
N ASP A 230 -22.72 5.25 11.80
CA ASP A 230 -22.89 4.06 10.96
C ASP A 230 -21.54 3.56 10.43
N GLN A 231 -20.99 2.56 11.12
CA GLN A 231 -19.75 1.92 10.71
C GLN A 231 -19.88 1.17 9.38
N GLN A 232 -21.06 0.58 9.10
CA GLN A 232 -21.24 -0.17 7.87
C GLN A 232 -21.24 0.77 6.66
N GLN A 233 -21.91 1.91 6.76
CA GLN A 233 -21.85 2.94 5.73
C GLN A 233 -20.41 3.46 5.50
N PHE A 234 -19.64 3.65 6.57
CA PHE A 234 -18.21 3.97 6.43
C PHE A 234 -17.45 2.88 5.68
N PHE A 235 -17.67 1.61 6.04
CA PHE A 235 -17.00 0.48 5.42
C PHE A 235 -17.34 0.34 3.92
N ASP A 236 -18.62 0.49 3.56
CA ASP A 236 -19.07 0.41 2.17
C ASP A 236 -18.47 1.53 1.31
N ASP A 237 -18.48 2.77 1.83
CA ASP A 237 -17.88 3.91 1.15
C ASP A 237 -16.36 3.78 1.08
N PHE A 238 -15.69 3.38 2.17
CA PHE A 238 -14.24 3.20 2.18
C PHE A 238 -13.78 2.14 1.18
N ALA A 239 -14.48 1.00 1.09
CA ALA A 239 -14.16 -0.05 0.12
C ALA A 239 -14.24 0.46 -1.31
N THR A 240 -15.31 1.19 -1.62
CA THR A 240 -15.55 1.76 -2.95
C THR A 240 -14.50 2.82 -3.29
N VAL A 241 -14.26 3.75 -2.36
CA VAL A 241 -13.41 4.92 -2.59
C VAL A 241 -11.93 4.56 -2.56
N PHE A 242 -11.48 3.73 -1.62
CA PHE A 242 -10.10 3.25 -1.60
C PHE A 242 -9.82 2.36 -2.81
N GLY A 243 -10.77 1.50 -3.21
CA GLY A 243 -10.70 0.73 -4.46
C GLY A 243 -10.57 1.63 -5.70
N LYS A 244 -11.38 2.69 -5.80
CA LYS A 244 -11.28 3.73 -6.83
C LYS A 244 -9.89 4.39 -6.82
N TYR A 245 -9.39 4.77 -5.65
CA TYR A 245 -8.10 5.44 -5.48
C TYR A 245 -6.95 4.57 -5.95
N ILE A 246 -6.89 3.31 -5.51
CA ILE A 246 -5.82 2.37 -5.89
C ILE A 246 -5.94 1.82 -7.31
N SER A 247 -7.02 2.15 -8.04
CA SER A 247 -7.22 1.77 -9.44
C SER A 247 -6.66 2.81 -10.42
N ARG A 248 -6.06 3.90 -9.93
CA ARG A 248 -5.43 4.95 -10.76
C ARG A 248 -4.02 4.47 -11.18
N ILE A 249 -3.82 4.00 -12.41
CA ILE A 249 -2.54 3.37 -12.84
C ILE A 249 -1.53 4.40 -13.40
N GLU A 250 -2.00 5.35 -14.20
CA GLU A 250 -1.15 6.39 -14.79
C GLU A 250 -1.77 7.75 -14.54
N CYS A 251 -1.08 8.59 -13.75
CA CYS A 251 -1.41 9.99 -13.64
C CYS A 251 -0.19 10.80 -14.07
N ASN A 252 -0.43 11.78 -14.94
CA ASN A 252 0.56 12.82 -15.22
C ASN A 252 -0.01 14.12 -14.66
N GLN A 253 0.38 14.49 -13.43
CA GLN A 253 0.01 15.79 -12.84
C GLN A 253 0.60 16.99 -13.64
N SER A 254 1.49 16.78 -14.61
CA SER A 254 1.92 17.83 -15.56
C SER A 254 0.83 18.21 -16.58
N SER A 255 -0.10 17.29 -16.85
CA SER A 255 -1.31 17.56 -17.61
C SER A 255 -2.43 17.77 -16.61
N ASN A 256 -3.01 18.97 -16.55
CA ASN A 256 -4.17 19.34 -15.71
C ASN A 256 -5.47 18.54 -16.03
N GLY A 257 -5.37 17.22 -16.21
CA GLY A 257 -6.45 16.32 -16.55
C GLY A 257 -6.62 15.25 -15.47
N PRO A 258 -7.87 14.85 -15.17
CA PRO A 258 -8.14 13.79 -14.22
C PRO A 258 -7.46 12.49 -14.66
N CYS A 259 -6.92 11.74 -13.69
CA CYS A 259 -6.46 10.39 -13.96
C CYS A 259 -7.65 9.62 -14.55
N PRO A 260 -7.53 9.08 -15.78
CA PRO A 260 -8.60 8.26 -16.30
C PRO A 260 -8.70 7.03 -15.39
N LEU A 261 -9.76 6.99 -14.58
CA LEU A 261 -10.25 5.74 -14.02
C LEU A 261 -10.57 4.90 -15.25
N GLY A 262 -9.80 3.83 -15.47
CA GLY A 262 -10.05 2.92 -16.58
C GLY A 262 -11.53 2.58 -16.60
N SER A 263 -12.20 2.85 -17.73
CA SER A 263 -13.64 2.71 -17.86
C SER A 263 -14.07 1.29 -17.51
N ALA A 264 -14.49 1.06 -16.26
CA ALA A 264 -15.36 -0.05 -15.91
C ALA A 264 -16.74 0.33 -16.45
N THR A 265 -16.96 0.06 -17.74
CA THR A 265 -18.26 0.22 -18.38
C THR A 265 -19.32 -0.58 -17.62
N SER A 266 -20.19 0.12 -16.92
CA SER A 266 -21.54 -0.33 -16.58
C SER A 266 -22.35 -0.44 -17.88
N SER A 267 -22.20 -1.55 -18.60
CA SER A 267 -22.99 -1.82 -19.80
C SER A 267 -24.31 -2.48 -19.43
N SER A 268 -25.37 -1.69 -19.40
CA SER A 268 -26.70 -2.14 -19.80
C SER A 268 -26.64 -2.70 -21.23
N SER A 269 -27.35 -3.78 -21.44
CA SER A 269 -27.40 -4.61 -22.64
C SER A 269 -27.70 -3.83 -23.94
N SER A 270 -26.83 -3.96 -24.94
CA SER A 270 -27.23 -4.25 -26.33
C SER A 270 -26.02 -4.60 -27.21
N SER A 271 -26.24 -5.55 -28.10
CA SER A 271 -25.31 -6.29 -28.94
C SER A 271 -24.70 -5.48 -30.10
N SER A 272 -23.38 -5.60 -30.34
CA SER A 272 -22.78 -6.19 -31.56
C SER A 272 -21.27 -5.88 -31.75
N SER A 273 -20.50 -6.97 -31.85
CA SER A 273 -19.22 -7.24 -32.57
C SER A 273 -18.04 -6.24 -32.63
N SER A 274 -16.90 -6.79 -32.16
CA SER A 274 -15.51 -6.72 -32.65
C SER A 274 -14.66 -5.46 -32.41
N SER A 275 -13.73 -5.55 -31.45
CA SER A 275 -12.31 -5.22 -31.63
C SER A 275 -11.47 -5.65 -30.40
N SER A 276 -10.22 -5.98 -30.66
CA SER A 276 -9.24 -6.59 -29.76
C SER A 276 -8.91 -5.71 -28.55
N GLY A 277 -9.20 -6.20 -27.34
CA GLY A 277 -8.76 -5.63 -26.07
C GLY A 277 -7.99 -6.67 -25.26
N VAL A 278 -6.89 -6.25 -24.64
CA VAL A 278 -6.11 -7.05 -23.68
C VAL A 278 -7.02 -7.38 -22.48
N PRO A 279 -7.07 -8.64 -22.00
CA PRO A 279 -7.95 -8.99 -20.89
C PRO A 279 -7.42 -8.38 -19.58
N ILE A 280 -8.11 -7.36 -19.09
CA ILE A 280 -7.98 -6.88 -17.71
C ILE A 280 -8.71 -7.90 -16.82
N GLY A 281 -7.99 -8.49 -15.87
CA GLY A 281 -8.53 -9.50 -14.96
C GLY A 281 -9.71 -9.00 -14.14
N SER A 282 -10.65 -9.90 -13.82
CA SER A 282 -11.78 -9.58 -12.94
C SER A 282 -11.30 -9.17 -11.53
N PRO A 283 -12.02 -8.27 -10.84
CA PRO A 283 -11.67 -7.90 -9.48
C PRO A 283 -11.74 -9.14 -8.60
N VAL A 284 -10.67 -9.37 -7.84
CA VAL A 284 -10.58 -10.54 -6.99
C VAL A 284 -11.12 -10.18 -5.60
N SER A 285 -12.28 -10.71 -5.24
CA SER A 285 -12.84 -10.61 -3.89
C SER A 285 -12.81 -11.99 -3.25
N PHE A 286 -12.22 -12.10 -2.06
CA PHE A 286 -12.07 -13.38 -1.36
C PHE A 286 -12.68 -13.31 0.04
N SER A 287 -13.66 -14.20 0.29
CA SER A 287 -14.12 -14.54 1.64
C SER A 287 -13.22 -15.65 2.22
N PRO A 288 -12.74 -15.54 3.47
CA PRO A 288 -12.03 -16.64 4.10
C PRO A 288 -13.04 -17.72 4.53
N THR A 289 -12.85 -18.95 4.04
CA THR A 289 -13.52 -20.13 4.60
C THR A 289 -12.92 -20.43 5.98
N GLN A 290 -13.78 -20.54 6.99
CA GLN A 290 -13.41 -21.09 8.29
C GLN A 290 -13.16 -22.61 8.20
N SER A 291 -12.26 -23.07 9.05
CA SER A 291 -12.01 -24.44 9.51
C SER A 291 -11.04 -25.30 8.69
N SER A 292 -9.86 -25.51 9.26
CA SER A 292 -9.20 -26.82 9.35
C SER A 292 -8.33 -26.85 10.60
N ALA A 293 -8.40 -27.97 11.31
CA ALA A 293 -7.88 -28.24 12.66
C ALA A 293 -6.34 -28.12 12.82
N PRO A 294 -5.79 -28.14 14.06
CA PRO A 294 -4.46 -27.64 14.36
C PRO A 294 -3.37 -28.63 13.92
N VAL A 295 -2.40 -28.15 13.14
CA VAL A 295 -1.10 -28.81 13.02
C VAL A 295 -0.28 -28.35 14.22
N GLY A 296 -0.08 -29.27 15.16
CA GLY A 296 0.66 -29.01 16.39
C GLY A 296 2.10 -28.62 16.11
N PHE A 297 2.49 -27.44 16.58
CA PHE A 297 3.88 -27.09 16.83
C PHE A 297 4.00 -26.62 18.27
N THR A 298 4.96 -27.18 18.98
CA THR A 298 5.26 -26.89 20.38
C THR A 298 5.76 -25.45 20.52
N PRO A 299 5.23 -24.65 21.48
CA PRO A 299 5.72 -23.31 21.69
C PRO A 299 7.08 -23.36 22.38
N SER A 300 8.13 -22.96 21.67
CA SER A 300 9.44 -22.67 22.28
C SER A 300 9.32 -21.32 22.97
N THR A 301 9.15 -21.34 24.30
CA THR A 301 9.16 -20.16 25.15
C THR A 301 10.54 -19.51 25.14
N PHE A 302 10.66 -18.30 24.59
CA PHE A 302 11.77 -17.41 24.91
C PHE A 302 11.36 -16.51 26.09
N PRO A 303 12.10 -16.50 27.22
CA PRO A 303 11.82 -15.58 28.30
C PRO A 303 12.34 -14.19 27.94
N VAL A 304 11.46 -13.19 27.93
CA VAL A 304 11.86 -11.78 27.94
C VAL A 304 11.81 -11.30 29.39
N ALA A 305 12.96 -11.31 30.05
CA ALA A 305 13.16 -10.60 31.31
C ALA A 305 13.75 -9.22 31.01
N PHE A 306 13.13 -8.18 31.55
CA PHE A 306 13.70 -6.83 31.55
C PHE A 306 14.85 -6.75 32.58
N PRO A 307 16.01 -6.15 32.26
CA PRO A 307 17.02 -5.86 33.26
C PRO A 307 16.75 -4.52 33.95
N SER A 308 16.86 -4.50 35.28
CA SER A 308 17.05 -3.28 36.07
C SER A 308 18.49 -2.74 35.87
N PRO A 309 18.74 -1.43 36.04
CA PRO A 309 19.99 -0.83 35.60
C PRO A 309 21.16 -1.07 36.56
N GLY A 310 22.29 -1.50 35.99
CA GLY A 310 23.63 -1.44 36.58
C GLY A 310 24.23 -2.79 36.96
N GLN A 311 25.02 -3.38 36.06
CA GLN A 311 26.24 -4.21 36.29
C GLN A 311 26.76 -4.75 34.93
N PRO A 312 28.09 -4.90 34.72
CA PRO A 312 28.66 -5.28 33.43
C PRO A 312 28.60 -6.80 33.17
N LEU A 313 28.29 -7.20 31.92
CA LEU A 313 28.14 -8.59 31.50
C LEU A 313 29.45 -9.19 30.95
N GLN A 314 29.83 -10.38 31.43
CA GLN A 314 30.78 -11.29 30.76
C GLN A 314 30.02 -12.29 29.86
N PRO A 315 30.62 -12.78 28.75
CA PRO A 315 29.93 -13.70 27.84
C PRO A 315 30.14 -15.17 28.22
N PRO A 316 29.11 -16.04 28.14
CA PRO A 316 29.31 -17.48 28.23
C PRO A 316 29.49 -18.12 26.84
N PHE A 317 30.40 -19.09 26.80
CA PHE A 317 30.63 -20.02 25.69
C PHE A 317 29.51 -21.06 25.59
N VAL A 318 29.05 -21.40 24.37
CA VAL A 318 28.43 -22.70 24.09
C VAL A 318 28.79 -23.19 22.67
N THR A 319 29.14 -24.47 22.60
CA THR A 319 29.57 -25.30 21.47
C THR A 319 28.44 -25.68 20.49
N PHE A 320 28.77 -25.84 19.20
CA PHE A 320 27.85 -26.20 18.12
C PHE A 320 27.75 -27.72 17.90
N ALA A 321 26.53 -28.21 17.63
CA ALA A 321 26.27 -29.46 16.94
C ALA A 321 25.31 -29.20 15.76
N SER A 322 25.64 -29.79 14.62
CA SER A 322 25.13 -29.55 13.28
C SER A 322 23.79 -30.23 12.96
N SER A 323 22.86 -29.53 12.31
CA SER A 323 22.12 -30.04 11.14
C SER A 323 21.43 -28.90 10.39
N SER A 324 21.31 -29.09 9.09
CA SER A 324 21.17 -28.08 8.04
C SER A 324 19.73 -27.75 7.67
N ALA A 325 19.35 -26.47 7.80
CA ALA A 325 18.37 -25.76 6.97
C ALA A 325 18.59 -24.25 7.17
N SER A 326 18.89 -23.52 6.10
CA SER A 326 19.34 -22.13 6.14
C SER A 326 18.21 -21.17 6.55
N PHE A 327 18.18 -20.80 7.83
CA PHE A 327 17.55 -19.58 8.32
C PHE A 327 18.47 -18.39 8.02
N PHE A 328 17.94 -17.31 7.45
CA PHE A 328 18.68 -16.05 7.31
C PHE A 328 18.62 -15.27 8.64
N PRO A 329 19.75 -15.03 9.34
CA PRO A 329 19.76 -14.12 10.47
C PRO A 329 19.80 -12.67 9.96
N VAL A 330 18.91 -11.83 10.49
CA VAL A 330 19.02 -10.38 10.40
C VAL A 330 20.31 -9.97 11.12
N GLN A 331 21.31 -9.50 10.38
CA GLN A 331 22.47 -8.84 10.98
C GLN A 331 22.01 -7.56 11.65
N GLN A 332 22.16 -7.50 12.98
CA GLN A 332 22.20 -6.24 13.72
C GLN A 332 23.44 -5.46 13.27
N SER A 333 23.25 -4.39 12.48
CA SER A 333 24.26 -3.36 12.37
C SER A 333 24.23 -2.47 13.62
N GLN A 334 25.42 -2.30 14.17
CA GLN A 334 25.74 -1.54 15.37
C GLN A 334 25.61 -0.02 15.11
N GLY A 335 25.18 0.73 16.14
CA GLY A 335 25.57 2.13 16.33
C GLY A 335 24.50 3.19 16.11
N PHE A 336 23.50 3.28 16.99
CA PHE A 336 22.76 4.55 17.19
C PHE A 336 23.60 5.46 18.09
N SER A 337 24.34 6.39 17.49
CA SER A 337 24.70 7.63 18.19
C SER A 337 23.51 8.59 18.07
N THR A 338 23.07 9.06 19.22
CA THR A 338 22.08 10.13 19.39
C THR A 338 22.47 11.34 18.55
N ILE A 339 21.65 11.69 17.55
CA ILE A 339 21.67 13.01 16.95
C ILE A 339 20.30 13.65 17.21
N ILE A 340 20.31 14.57 18.17
CA ILE A 340 19.28 15.58 18.36
C ILE A 340 19.42 16.56 17.21
N PHE A 341 18.38 16.76 16.41
CA PHE A 341 18.26 17.95 15.58
C PHE A 341 17.05 18.76 16.03
N THR A 342 17.38 19.97 16.47
CA THR A 342 16.49 21.09 16.78
C THR A 342 16.13 21.86 15.52
N GLY A 343 14.83 21.95 15.21
CA GLY A 343 14.15 23.03 14.48
C GLY A 343 14.29 23.08 12.95
N PRO A 344 13.58 24.01 12.28
CA PRO A 344 12.44 24.82 12.73
C PRO A 344 11.06 24.19 12.47
#